data_AF-A0A7R8XBK3-F1
#
_entry.id   AF-A0A7R8XBK3-F1
#
_cell.length_a   1.000
_cell.length_b   1.000
_cell.length_c   1.000
_cell.angle_alpha   90.00
_cell.angle_beta   90.00
_cell.angle_gamma   90.00
#
_symmetry.space_group_name_H-M   'P 1'
#
loop_
_entity.id
_entity.type
_entity.pdbx_description
1 polymer ?
#
loop_
_entity_poly.entity_id
_entity_poly.type
_entity_poly.pdbx_seq_one_letter_code
_entity_poly.pdbx_strand_id
1 'polypeptide(L)'
;MAAGTVALLSVSKIILHGDFNLFNYDSDIALLKLTEPVQLTNRVQLICLPSHQFQLSDANLKNGNLGWVAGWGSNANNSVSDELTEINIPVVLNRKCHLETTDFTGDNRTSITLTTNVFCAGHDRNTSIQGMPIKKLYIV
;
A
#
# COMPACT_ATOMS: atom_id res chain seq x y z
N MET A 1 19.20 6.11 23.50
CA MET A 1 18.02 6.01 22.62
C MET A 1 16.80 5.96 23.53
N ALA A 2 15.95 6.99 23.53
CA ALA A 2 14.77 7.01 24.39
C ALA A 2 13.70 6.11 23.78
N ALA A 3 13.27 5.07 24.49
CA ALA A 3 12.10 4.28 24.15
C ALA A 3 10.91 5.25 23.96
N GLY A 4 10.34 5.27 22.75
CA GLY A 4 9.13 6.04 22.50
C GLY A 4 7.95 5.43 23.24
N THR A 5 7.06 6.26 23.79
CA THR A 5 5.81 5.77 24.38
C THR A 5 4.86 5.33 23.26
N VAL A 6 4.35 4.11 23.34
CA VAL A 6 3.31 3.59 22.43
C VAL A 6 1.94 4.02 22.95
N ALA A 7 1.09 4.56 22.07
CA ALA A 7 -0.30 4.88 22.38
C ALA A 7 -1.23 3.83 21.76
N LEU A 8 -2.10 3.22 22.57
CA LEU A 8 -3.14 2.31 22.10
C LEU A 8 -4.42 3.09 21.86
N LEU A 9 -4.97 3.01 20.65
CA LEU A 9 -6.17 3.74 20.24
C LEU A 9 -7.34 2.76 20.07
N SER A 10 -8.49 3.11 20.63
CA SER A 10 -9.72 2.32 20.47
C SER A 10 -10.47 2.74 19.21
N VAL A 11 -10.98 1.77 18.46
CA VAL A 11 -11.81 1.99 17.27
C VAL A 11 -13.28 1.89 17.65
N SER A 12 -14.06 2.94 17.36
CA SER A 12 -15.50 2.97 17.59
C SER A 12 -16.31 2.45 16.40
N LYS A 13 -15.77 2.58 15.18
CA LYS A 13 -16.45 2.12 13.96
C LYS A 13 -15.44 1.75 12.87
N ILE A 14 -15.73 0.67 12.16
CA ILE A 14 -15.06 0.27 10.93
C ILE A 14 -16.02 0.55 9.76
N ILE A 15 -15.54 1.26 8.75
CA ILE A 15 -16.33 1.61 7.55
C ILE A 15 -15.59 1.02 6.34
N LEU A 16 -16.13 -0.05 5.77
CA LEU A 16 -15.60 -0.68 4.56
C LEU A 16 -16.09 0.09 3.32
N HIS A 17 -15.29 0.10 2.26
CA HIS A 17 -15.75 0.62 0.97
C HIS A 17 -16.91 -0.24 0.44
N GLY A 18 -17.99 0.41 -0.01
CA GLY A 18 -19.20 -0.30 -0.46
C GLY A 18 -18.98 -1.19 -1.69
N ASP A 19 -18.05 -0.79 -2.55
CA ASP A 19 -17.67 -1.52 -3.77
C ASP A 19 -16.48 -2.48 -3.57
N PHE A 20 -16.07 -2.74 -2.32
CA PHE A 20 -14.98 -3.68 -2.06
C PHE A 20 -15.31 -5.07 -2.60
N ASN A 21 -14.41 -5.63 -3.41
CA ASN A 21 -14.59 -6.92 -4.04
C ASN A 21 -13.53 -7.92 -3.58
N LEU A 22 -13.97 -8.96 -2.87
CA LEU A 22 -13.11 -9.99 -2.31
C LEU A 22 -12.38 -10.87 -3.35
N PHE A 23 -12.89 -10.95 -4.58
CA PHE A 23 -12.30 -11.81 -5.61
C PHE A 23 -11.10 -11.18 -6.29
N ASN A 24 -11.15 -9.87 -6.56
CA ASN A 24 -10.09 -9.14 -7.25
C ASN A 24 -9.40 -8.07 -6.39
N TYR A 25 -9.84 -7.89 -5.13
CA TYR A 25 -9.37 -6.86 -4.21
C TYR A 25 -9.56 -5.44 -4.75
N ASP A 26 -10.55 -5.23 -5.62
CA ASP A 26 -10.90 -3.89 -6.05
C ASP A 26 -11.50 -3.09 -4.89
N SER A 27 -11.23 -1.79 -4.87
CA SER A 27 -11.62 -0.87 -3.79
C SER A 27 -11.19 -1.34 -2.38
N ASP A 28 -9.97 -1.87 -2.26
CA ASP A 28 -9.36 -2.31 -0.98
C ASP A 28 -8.97 -1.09 -0.11
N ILE A 29 -9.98 -0.44 0.47
CA ILE A 29 -9.83 0.68 1.40
C ILE A 29 -10.91 0.60 2.49
N ALA A 30 -10.54 0.99 3.71
CA ALA A 30 -11.46 1.13 4.83
C ALA A 30 -11.08 2.33 5.69
N LEU A 31 -12.06 2.91 6.36
CA LEU A 31 -11.86 3.96 7.37
C LEU A 31 -12.10 3.40 8.77
N LEU A 32 -11.18 3.71 9.68
CA LEU A 32 -11.31 3.41 11.11
C LEU A 32 -11.64 4.70 11.84
N LYS A 33 -12.84 4.79 12.43
CA LYS A 33 -13.19 5.91 13.30
C LYS A 33 -12.70 5.58 14.71
N LEU A 34 -11.81 6.39 15.24
CA LEU A 34 -11.37 6.28 16.64
C LEU A 34 -12.51 6.64 17.60
N THR A 35 -12.48 6.09 18.81
CA THR A 35 -13.40 6.46 19.90
C THR A 35 -13.15 7.89 20.35
N GLU A 36 -11.87 8.27 20.47
CA GLU A 36 -11.42 9.62 20.84
C GLU A 36 -10.47 10.17 19.77
N PRO A 37 -10.43 11.49 19.55
CA PRO A 37 -9.46 12.11 18.66
C PRO A 37 -8.01 11.81 19.10
N VAL A 38 -7.13 11.54 18.13
CA VAL A 38 -5.70 11.35 18.41
C VAL A 38 -5.03 12.69 18.74
N GLN A 39 -4.13 12.69 19.73
CA GLN A 39 -3.32 13.85 20.05
C GLN A 39 -2.14 13.96 19.07
N LEU A 40 -2.09 15.05 18.31
CA LEU A 40 -1.00 15.31 17.38
C LEU A 40 0.26 15.75 18.14
N THR A 41 1.41 15.22 17.71
CA THR A 41 2.71 15.50 18.32
C THR A 41 3.77 15.63 17.23
N ASN A 42 5.03 15.80 17.60
CA ASN A 42 6.15 15.70 16.67
C ASN A 42 6.36 14.27 16.11
N ARG A 43 5.73 13.24 16.70
CA ARG A 43 5.82 11.84 16.26
C ARG A 43 4.51 11.30 15.70
N VAL A 44 3.40 12.02 15.87
CA VAL A 44 2.06 11.65 15.42
C VAL A 44 1.49 12.81 14.62
N GLN A 45 1.41 12.64 13.31
CA GLN A 45 0.94 13.66 12.37
C GLN A 45 0.02 13.03 11.34
N LEU A 46 -0.88 13.83 10.78
CA LEU A 46 -1.79 13.41 9.73
C LEU A 46 -1.07 13.39 8.38
N ILE A 47 -1.41 12.42 7.54
CA ILE A 47 -0.99 12.39 6.14
C ILE A 47 -1.96 13.17 5.26
N CYS A 48 -1.45 13.81 4.22
CA CYS A 48 -2.29 14.48 3.22
C CYS A 48 -3.03 13.45 2.37
N LEU A 49 -4.30 13.73 2.07
CA LEU A 49 -5.04 13.01 1.04
C LEU A 49 -4.74 13.60 -0.35
N PRO A 50 -4.73 12.78 -1.42
CA PRO A 50 -4.72 13.28 -2.78
C PRO A 50 -5.91 14.22 -3.04
N SER A 51 -5.74 15.21 -3.90
CA SER A 51 -6.84 16.09 -4.29
C SER A 51 -7.90 15.31 -5.08
N HIS A 52 -9.15 15.78 -5.09
CA HIS A 52 -10.23 15.16 -5.87
C HIS A 52 -9.92 15.08 -7.39
N GLN A 53 -8.99 15.90 -7.88
CA GLN A 53 -8.56 15.89 -9.28
C GLN A 53 -7.48 14.83 -9.56
N PHE A 54 -6.85 14.30 -8.51
CA PHE A 54 -5.83 13.27 -8.61
C PHE A 54 -6.51 11.91 -8.85
N GLN A 55 -6.41 11.44 -10.08
CA GLN A 55 -6.82 10.09 -10.46
C GLN A 55 -5.62 9.15 -10.45
N LEU A 56 -5.79 7.93 -9.93
CA LEU A 56 -4.82 6.83 -9.99
C LEU A 56 -4.69 6.36 -11.45
N SER A 57 -3.95 7.12 -12.25
CA SER A 57 -3.75 6.88 -13.68
C SER A 57 -2.29 7.10 -14.03
N ASP A 58 -1.82 6.44 -15.09
CA ASP A 58 -0.46 6.58 -15.60
C ASP A 58 -0.08 8.05 -15.94
N ALA A 59 -1.07 8.92 -16.15
CA ALA A 59 -0.87 10.35 -16.38
C ALA A 59 -0.41 11.11 -15.11
N ASN A 60 -0.96 10.76 -13.95
CA ASN A 60 -0.64 11.38 -12.67
C ASN A 60 0.45 10.59 -11.91
N LEU A 61 0.37 9.27 -11.95
CA LEU A 61 1.33 8.32 -11.40
C LEU A 61 2.35 7.95 -12.48
N LYS A 62 3.20 8.92 -12.84
CA LYS A 62 4.21 8.74 -13.89
C LYS A 62 5.14 7.59 -13.55
N ASN A 63 5.38 6.71 -14.52
CA ASN A 63 6.35 5.62 -14.39
C ASN A 63 7.72 6.14 -13.92
N GLY A 64 8.32 5.45 -12.96
CA GLY A 64 9.59 5.85 -12.38
C GLY A 64 9.49 6.90 -11.27
N ASN A 65 8.32 7.52 -11.05
CA ASN A 65 8.14 8.40 -9.89
C ASN A 65 8.37 7.60 -8.61
N LEU A 66 9.19 8.16 -7.72
CA LEU A 66 9.56 7.51 -6.48
C LEU A 66 8.50 7.73 -5.39
N GLY A 67 8.22 6.68 -4.64
CA GLY A 67 7.33 6.69 -3.48
C GLY A 67 7.94 5.91 -2.32
N TRP A 68 7.65 6.36 -1.10
CA TRP A 68 8.08 5.70 0.12
C TRP A 68 7.04 4.70 0.59
N VAL A 69 7.51 3.52 0.99
CA VAL A 69 6.73 2.50 1.69
C VAL A 69 7.42 2.24 3.02
N ALA A 70 6.68 2.31 4.12
CA ALA A 70 7.21 2.07 5.47
C ALA A 70 6.39 0.99 6.18
N GLY A 71 7.05 0.18 7.01
CA GLY A 71 6.41 -0.85 7.81
C GLY A 71 7.39 -1.72 8.62
N TRP A 72 6.82 -2.57 9.46
CA TRP A 72 7.52 -3.55 10.30
C TRP A 72 7.50 -4.98 9.70
N GLY A 73 7.23 -5.08 8.39
CA GLY A 73 6.97 -6.36 7.72
C GLY A 73 8.10 -7.40 7.88
N SER A 74 7.78 -8.65 7.57
CA SER A 74 8.74 -9.75 7.63
C SER A 74 9.90 -9.52 6.66
N ASN A 75 11.13 -9.67 7.16
CA ASN A 75 12.32 -9.72 6.30
C ASN A 75 12.41 -11.07 5.57
N ALA A 76 13.45 -11.24 4.74
CA ALA A 76 13.68 -12.46 3.96
C ALA A 76 13.81 -13.75 4.80
N ASN A 77 14.02 -13.62 6.11
CA ASN A 77 14.10 -14.74 7.05
C ASN A 77 12.79 -14.98 7.81
N ASN A 78 11.68 -14.40 7.33
CA ASN A 78 10.37 -14.42 7.98
C ASN A 78 10.34 -13.83 9.41
N SER A 79 11.36 -13.06 9.81
CA SER A 79 11.32 -12.36 11.10
C SER A 79 10.72 -10.97 10.94
N VAL A 80 9.77 -10.65 11.82
CA VAL A 80 9.16 -9.32 11.92
C VAL A 80 10.15 -8.40 12.63
N SER A 81 10.39 -7.23 12.07
CA SER A 81 11.29 -6.24 12.67
C SER A 81 10.56 -5.48 13.78
N ASP A 82 11.21 -5.28 14.93
CA ASP A 82 10.72 -4.35 15.96
C ASP A 82 10.98 -2.88 15.58
N GLU A 83 11.90 -2.65 14.64
CA GLU A 83 12.22 -1.33 14.10
C GLU A 83 11.44 -1.06 12.81
N LEU A 84 10.91 0.16 12.69
CA LEU A 84 10.23 0.61 11.47
C LEU A 84 11.27 0.69 10.35
N THR A 85 10.98 0.03 9.23
CA THR A 85 11.81 0.11 8.03
C THR A 85 11.06 0.89 6.95
N GLU A 86 11.82 1.51 6.05
CA GLU A 86 11.29 2.21 4.89
C GLU A 86 12.08 1.87 3.63
N ILE A 87 11.41 1.92 2.48
CA ILE A 87 12.01 1.74 1.17
C ILE A 87 11.45 2.77 0.20
N ASN A 88 12.33 3.32 -0.63
CA ASN A 88 11.96 4.20 -1.72
C ASN A 88 11.93 3.40 -3.03
N ILE A 89 10.75 3.29 -3.66
CA ILE A 89 10.53 2.46 -4.84
C ILE A 89 9.83 3.23 -5.96
N PRO A 90 10.11 2.93 -7.24
CA PRO A 90 9.45 3.61 -8.35
C PRO A 90 8.07 3.04 -8.63
N VAL A 91 7.15 3.91 -9.04
CA VAL A 91 5.87 3.55 -9.66
C VAL A 91 6.12 2.81 -10.97
N VAL A 92 5.33 1.77 -11.21
CA VAL A 92 5.38 0.92 -12.40
C VAL A 92 4.04 1.02 -13.12
N LEU A 93 4.08 1.19 -14.45
CA LEU A 93 2.87 1.21 -15.28
C LEU A 93 2.03 -0.04 -15.09
N ASN A 94 0.71 0.12 -14.99
CA ASN A 94 -0.23 -0.99 -14.82
C ASN A 94 -0.09 -2.03 -15.93
N ARG A 95 0.13 -1.60 -17.19
CA ARG A 95 0.37 -2.53 -18.31
C ARG A 95 1.58 -3.44 -18.07
N LYS A 96 2.68 -2.90 -17.56
CA LYS A 96 3.90 -3.67 -17.30
C LYS A 96 3.67 -4.65 -16.14
N CYS A 97 3.07 -4.16 -15.07
CA CYS A 97 2.70 -4.95 -13.90
C CYS A 97 1.78 -6.13 -14.26
N HIS A 98 0.77 -5.90 -15.11
CA HIS A 98 -0.12 -6.96 -15.57
C HIS A 98 0.63 -8.10 -16.27
N LEU A 99 1.56 -7.77 -17.17
CA LEU A 99 2.33 -8.76 -17.93
C LEU A 99 3.25 -9.61 -17.04
N GLU A 100 3.80 -9.02 -15.97
CA GLU A 100 4.75 -9.71 -15.11
C GLU A 100 4.06 -10.50 -13.99
N THR A 101 2.87 -10.09 -13.56
CA THR A 101 2.06 -10.85 -12.60
C THR A 101 1.48 -12.14 -13.19
N THR A 102 1.25 -12.20 -14.52
CA THR A 102 0.80 -13.42 -15.20
C THR A 102 1.87 -14.51 -15.31
N ASP A 103 3.15 -14.15 -15.23
CA ASP A 103 4.27 -15.09 -15.34
C ASP A 103 4.68 -15.71 -13.99
N PHE A 104 4.30 -15.10 -12.86
CA PHE A 104 4.80 -15.48 -11.54
C PHE A 104 4.10 -16.68 -10.89
N THR A 105 2.89 -17.02 -11.33
CA THR A 105 2.05 -18.00 -10.62
C THR A 105 2.02 -19.37 -11.29
N GLY A 106 2.48 -19.52 -12.54
CA GLY A 106 2.40 -20.78 -13.30
C GLY A 106 0.97 -21.33 -13.45
N ASP A 107 -0.04 -20.56 -13.05
CA ASP A 107 -1.44 -20.94 -12.95
C ASP A 107 -2.26 -19.87 -13.67
N ASN A 108 -2.90 -20.26 -14.79
CA ASN A 108 -3.73 -19.36 -15.59
C ASN A 108 -4.98 -18.83 -14.83
N ARG A 109 -5.22 -19.31 -13.61
CA ARG A 109 -6.36 -18.94 -12.76
C ARG A 109 -6.09 -17.74 -11.84
N THR A 110 -4.86 -17.25 -11.76
CA THR A 110 -4.46 -16.15 -10.86
C THR A 110 -4.02 -14.91 -11.61
N SER A 111 -4.59 -14.66 -12.80
CA SER A 111 -4.48 -13.36 -13.45
C SER A 111 -5.02 -12.30 -12.50
N ILE A 112 -4.11 -11.54 -11.86
CA ILE A 112 -4.47 -10.40 -11.05
C ILE A 112 -5.13 -9.40 -12.02
N THR A 113 -6.45 -9.27 -11.90
CA THR A 113 -7.19 -8.28 -12.66
C THR A 113 -6.89 -6.92 -12.06
N LEU A 114 -5.97 -6.19 -12.68
CA LEU A 114 -5.69 -4.80 -12.30
C LEU A 114 -6.88 -3.93 -12.68
N THR A 115 -7.52 -3.33 -11.69
CA THR A 115 -8.58 -2.34 -11.87
C THR A 115 -7.99 -0.93 -11.97
N THR A 116 -8.83 0.06 -12.24
CA THR A 116 -8.40 1.48 -12.22
C THR A 116 -8.16 2.02 -10.81
N ASN A 117 -8.48 1.25 -9.76
CA ASN A 117 -8.30 1.64 -8.37
C ASN A 117 -6.99 1.11 -7.75
N VAL A 118 -6.14 0.47 -8.56
CA VAL A 118 -4.84 -0.05 -8.14
C VAL A 118 -3.72 0.53 -9.01
N PHE A 119 -2.56 0.74 -8.39
CA PHE A 119 -1.32 1.08 -9.08
C PHE A 119 -0.18 0.19 -8.57
N CYS A 120 0.86 0.03 -9.39
CA CYS A 120 2.01 -0.81 -9.05
C CYS A 120 3.25 0.03 -8.73
N ALA A 121 4.14 -0.53 -7.91
CA ALA A 121 5.46 0.02 -7.62
C ALA A 121 6.46 -1.12 -7.37
N GLY A 122 7.72 -0.91 -7.75
CA GLY A 122 8.76 -1.93 -7.65
C GLY A 122 9.92 -1.68 -8.61
N HIS A 123 11.06 -2.32 -8.37
CA HIS A 123 12.25 -2.19 -9.22
C HIS A 123 12.30 -3.25 -10.32
N ASP A 124 12.80 -2.85 -11.49
CA ASP A 124 13.27 -3.78 -12.51
C ASP A 124 14.59 -4.39 -12.05
N ARG A 125 14.65 -5.70 -11.90
CA ARG A 125 15.92 -6.41 -12.00
C ARG A 125 15.76 -7.53 -13.01
N ASN A 126 16.87 -7.97 -13.56
CA ASN A 126 17.03 -9.07 -14.52
C ASN A 126 16.56 -10.46 -13.98
N THR A 127 15.61 -10.46 -13.04
CA THR A 127 15.03 -11.52 -12.23
C THR A 127 13.69 -10.98 -11.71
N SER A 128 12.58 -11.42 -12.29
CA SER A 128 11.26 -11.49 -11.63
C SER A 128 10.81 -10.22 -10.88
N ILE A 129 10.03 -9.38 -11.55
CA ILE A 129 9.43 -8.18 -10.93
C ILE A 129 8.51 -8.61 -9.79
N GLN A 130 8.91 -8.36 -8.55
CA GLN A 130 8.01 -8.35 -7.40
C GLN A 130 7.32 -6.98 -7.34
N GLY A 131 6.55 -6.69 -8.38
CA GLY A 131 5.55 -5.63 -8.34
C GLY A 131 4.46 -6.12 -7.41
N MET A 132 4.57 -5.81 -6.13
CA MET A 132 3.50 -6.11 -5.20
C MET A 132 2.43 -5.04 -5.38
N PRO A 133 1.17 -5.39 -5.64
CA PRO A 133 0.09 -4.42 -5.47
C PRO A 133 0.21 -3.86 -4.04
N ILE A 134 0.29 -2.54 -3.90
CA ILE A 134 0.28 -1.91 -2.58
C ILE A 134 -1.16 -2.03 -2.07
N LYS A 135 -1.47 -3.16 -1.45
CA LYS A 135 -2.83 -3.50 -1.02
C LYS A 135 -3.24 -2.81 0.28
N LYS A 136 -2.29 -2.25 1.05
CA LYS A 136 -2.59 -1.64 2.34
C LYS A 136 -1.76 -0.39 2.58
N LEU A 137 -2.40 0.75 2.38
CA LEU A 137 -1.98 2.00 3.00
C LEU A 137 -2.76 2.14 4.31
N TYR A 138 -2.11 1.93 5.44
CA TYR A 138 -2.70 2.28 6.73
C TYR A 138 -2.66 3.80 6.85
N ILE A 139 -3.77 4.46 6.54
CA ILE A 139 -3.97 5.87 6.91
C ILE A 139 -4.54 5.86 8.32
N VAL A 140 -3.71 6.23 9.30
CA VAL A 140 -4.17 6.74 10.60
C VAL A 140 -3.97 8.23 10.60
#